data_AF-A0AAP5D3N3-F1
#
_entry.id   AF-A0AAP5D3N3-F1
#
_cell.length_a   1.000
_cell.length_b   1.000
_cell.length_c   1.000
_cell.angle_alpha   90.00
_cell.angle_beta   90.00
_cell.angle_gamma   90.00
#
_symmetry.space_group_name_H-M   'P 1'
#
loop_
_entity.id
_entity.type
_entity.pdbx_description
1 polymer ?
#
loop_
_entity_poly.entity_id
_entity_poly.type
_entity_poly.pdbx_seq_one_letter_code
_entity_poly.pdbx_strand_id
1 'polypeptide(L)'
;MNRGPWPPASALALMLVAACGSADGSSHPPPDTFSSTATADTRPSTAVTRLAPADTGEAVAARDSALMPVGIPADSLPDPASPGARLVATYCSSCHGIPSPGRHAAADWPATVRRMVLRMDMMGRMGEGMMGGRGMRGRRMRGGMMGIRTPSTAETAGILSYLESHAMVAADTTRLPAASGRALFSQTCSKCHALPAPSQHTAARWPGVVERMRQHMEQMGVGSITNRQAADIVAYLRRAGS
;
A
#
# COMPACT_ATOMS: atom_id res chain seq x y z
N MET A 1 -32.04 -30.16 6.90
CA MET A 1 -32.10 -30.97 5.67
C MET A 1 -31.50 -30.18 4.52
N ASN A 2 -30.69 -30.84 3.70
CA ASN A 2 -30.02 -30.44 2.45
C ASN A 2 -29.10 -29.20 2.43
N ARG A 3 -27.82 -29.44 2.72
CA ARG A 3 -26.70 -28.76 2.03
C ARG A 3 -26.09 -29.76 1.05
N GLY A 4 -26.23 -29.50 -0.24
CA GLY A 4 -25.56 -30.27 -1.31
C GLY A 4 -24.07 -29.89 -1.41
N PRO A 5 -23.20 -30.80 -1.89
CA PRO A 5 -21.76 -30.67 -1.81
C PRO A 5 -21.17 -29.83 -2.95
N TRP A 6 -20.16 -29.01 -2.61
CA TRP A 6 -19.28 -28.35 -3.58
C TRP A 6 -18.21 -29.34 -4.08
N PRO A 7 -17.93 -29.42 -5.39
CA PRO A 7 -16.83 -30.24 -5.89
C PRO A 7 -15.46 -29.58 -5.66
N PRO A 8 -14.38 -30.37 -5.50
CA PRO A 8 -13.03 -29.86 -5.31
C PRO A 8 -12.39 -29.38 -6.61
N ALA A 9 -11.60 -28.31 -6.48
CA ALA A 9 -10.63 -27.87 -7.46
C ALA A 9 -9.42 -28.83 -7.48
N SER A 10 -8.97 -29.23 -8.68
CA SER A 10 -7.56 -29.33 -9.10
C SER A 10 -7.42 -30.28 -10.30
N ALA A 11 -6.80 -29.79 -11.39
CA ALA A 11 -5.80 -30.56 -12.15
C ALA A 11 -5.10 -29.68 -13.20
N LEU A 12 -3.83 -29.40 -12.91
CA LEU A 12 -2.67 -29.47 -13.83
C LEU A 12 -2.72 -28.72 -15.17
N ALA A 13 -2.06 -27.55 -15.16
CA ALA A 13 -1.37 -27.03 -16.34
C ALA A 13 -0.08 -27.84 -16.57
N LEU A 14 0.01 -28.53 -17.71
CA LEU A 14 1.28 -28.95 -18.30
C LEU A 14 1.90 -27.77 -19.04
N MET A 15 3.07 -27.32 -18.59
CA MET A 15 3.95 -26.46 -19.37
C MET A 15 4.67 -27.31 -20.43
N LEU A 16 4.42 -27.03 -21.71
CA LEU A 16 5.37 -27.33 -22.78
C LEU A 16 6.27 -26.10 -22.96
N VAL A 17 7.55 -26.28 -22.62
CA VAL A 17 8.64 -25.37 -23.01
C VAL A 17 9.10 -25.81 -24.40
N ALA A 18 8.79 -25.01 -25.42
CA ALA A 18 9.40 -25.13 -26.74
C ALA A 18 10.37 -23.96 -26.92
N ALA A 19 11.66 -24.27 -26.91
CA ALA A 19 12.73 -23.34 -27.23
C ALA A 19 12.87 -23.24 -28.75
N CYS A 20 12.56 -22.08 -29.33
CA CYS A 20 13.04 -21.70 -30.66
C CYS A 20 14.24 -20.77 -30.48
N GLY A 21 15.37 -21.19 -31.04
CA GLY A 21 16.60 -20.40 -31.08
C GLY A 21 16.48 -19.20 -32.00
N SER A 22 17.30 -18.20 -31.72
CA SER A 22 17.65 -17.16 -32.67
C SER A 22 19.11 -16.80 -32.41
N ALA A 23 19.96 -17.29 -33.30
CA ALA A 23 21.20 -16.61 -33.62
C ALA A 23 20.82 -15.41 -34.49
N ASP A 24 21.41 -14.24 -34.23
CA ASP A 24 22.01 -13.47 -35.30
C ASP A 24 22.91 -12.39 -34.73
N GLY A 25 24.08 -12.29 -35.35
CA GLY A 25 25.12 -11.35 -35.02
C GLY A 25 24.71 -9.92 -35.36
N SER A 26 25.16 -8.99 -34.54
CA SER A 26 25.26 -7.59 -34.93
C SER A 26 26.42 -6.96 -34.20
N SER A 27 27.48 -6.81 -34.97
CA SER A 27 28.76 -6.19 -34.68
C SER A 27 28.58 -4.79 -34.09
N HIS A 28 29.08 -4.58 -32.87
CA HIS A 28 29.29 -3.25 -32.31
C HIS A 28 30.71 -2.79 -32.64
N PRO A 29 30.91 -1.66 -33.34
CA PRO A 29 32.23 -1.02 -33.40
C PRO A 29 32.58 -0.35 -32.05
N PRO A 30 33.87 -0.26 -31.70
CA PRO A 30 34.32 0.38 -30.46
C PRO A 30 34.15 1.90 -30.51
N PRO A 31 33.92 2.59 -29.37
CA PRO A 31 33.89 4.04 -29.35
C PRO A 31 35.28 4.65 -29.53
N ASP A 32 35.32 5.69 -30.36
CA ASP A 32 36.49 6.47 -30.71
C ASP A 32 37.22 7.04 -29.49
N THR A 33 38.54 6.87 -29.52
CA THR A 33 39.52 7.51 -28.65
C THR A 33 39.54 9.01 -28.89
N PHE A 34 39.05 9.80 -27.93
CA PHE A 34 39.40 11.22 -27.82
C PHE A 34 40.64 11.38 -26.93
N SER A 35 41.78 11.59 -27.59
CA SER A 35 42.96 12.22 -26.99
C SER A 35 42.63 13.68 -26.70
N SER A 36 42.60 14.06 -25.42
CA SER A 36 42.64 15.46 -25.01
C SER A 36 43.90 15.66 -24.17
N THR A 37 44.78 16.50 -24.70
CA THR A 37 46.02 16.96 -24.06
C THR A 37 45.70 17.71 -22.77
N ALA A 38 46.47 17.39 -21.73
CA ALA A 38 46.50 18.11 -20.47
C ALA A 38 47.23 19.44 -20.62
N THR A 39 46.61 20.52 -20.14
CA THR A 39 47.33 21.66 -19.56
C THR A 39 46.81 21.85 -18.14
N ALA A 40 47.72 21.69 -17.19
CA ALA A 40 47.50 22.00 -15.78
C ALA A 40 47.35 23.51 -15.63
N ASP A 41 46.25 23.95 -15.01
CA ASP A 41 46.20 25.27 -14.38
C ASP A 41 45.71 25.10 -12.93
N THR A 42 46.55 25.59 -12.02
CA THR A 42 46.42 25.48 -10.58
C THR A 42 45.90 26.82 -10.07
N ARG A 43 44.68 26.85 -9.51
CA ARG A 43 44.24 27.88 -8.55
C ARG A 43 42.97 27.46 -7.79
N PRO A 44 42.72 28.05 -6.60
CA PRO A 44 42.33 27.28 -5.43
C PRO A 44 40.83 27.09 -5.25
N SER A 45 40.55 25.97 -4.57
CA SER A 45 39.28 25.55 -3.99
C SER A 45 38.65 26.62 -3.10
N THR A 46 37.46 27.08 -3.47
CA THR A 46 36.45 27.61 -2.55
C THR A 46 35.09 27.01 -2.91
N ALA A 47 34.99 25.68 -2.84
CA ALA A 47 33.70 25.03 -2.77
C ALA A 47 33.15 25.19 -1.34
N VAL A 48 32.32 26.21 -1.15
CA VAL A 48 31.45 26.30 0.02
C VAL A 48 30.51 25.11 -0.05
N THR A 49 30.82 24.05 0.70
CA THR A 49 29.88 22.99 1.03
C THR A 49 28.65 23.65 1.67
N ARG A 50 27.58 23.80 0.90
CA ARG A 50 26.26 24.11 1.45
C ARG A 50 25.83 22.88 2.24
N LEU A 51 26.19 22.87 3.53
CA LEU A 51 25.67 21.94 4.52
C LEU A 51 24.15 21.90 4.36
N ALA A 52 23.61 20.72 4.04
CA ALA A 52 22.18 20.48 4.18
C ALA A 52 21.79 20.83 5.62
N PRO A 53 20.69 21.54 5.86
CA PRO A 53 20.23 21.78 7.22
C PRO A 53 20.05 20.43 7.91
N ALA A 54 20.65 20.30 9.10
CA ALA A 54 20.48 19.14 9.96
C ALA A 54 18.98 18.83 10.06
N ASP A 55 18.62 17.57 9.80
CA ASP A 55 17.26 17.05 9.99
C ASP A 55 16.83 17.41 11.42
N THR A 56 16.02 18.45 11.56
CA THR A 56 15.43 18.80 12.84
C THR A 56 14.51 17.64 13.23
N GLY A 57 14.49 17.27 14.50
CA GLY A 57 13.59 16.20 14.99
C GLY A 57 12.12 16.42 14.62
N GLU A 58 11.74 17.66 14.31
CA GLU A 58 10.44 18.07 13.78
C GLU A 58 10.19 17.55 12.35
N ALA A 59 11.19 17.57 11.47
CA ALA A 59 11.10 16.99 10.12
C ALA A 59 11.03 15.45 10.17
N VAL A 60 11.72 14.82 11.13
CA VAL A 60 11.66 13.36 11.33
C VAL A 60 10.30 12.96 11.92
N ALA A 61 9.78 13.69 12.91
CA ALA A 61 8.46 13.44 13.51
C ALA A 61 7.30 13.70 12.53
N ALA A 62 7.43 14.70 11.64
CA ALA A 62 6.47 14.94 10.57
C ALA A 62 6.44 13.78 9.56
N ARG A 63 7.59 13.17 9.25
CA ARG A 63 7.69 11.98 8.39
C ARG A 63 7.10 10.74 9.08
N ASP A 64 7.34 10.56 10.37
CA ASP A 64 6.77 9.46 11.17
C ASP A 64 5.24 9.57 11.34
N SER A 65 4.70 10.78 11.40
CA SER A 65 3.25 11.02 11.41
C SER A 65 2.62 10.92 10.02
N ALA A 66 3.36 11.29 8.97
CA ALA A 66 2.96 11.12 7.56
C ALA A 66 3.01 9.64 7.08
N LEU A 67 3.67 8.76 7.84
CA LEU A 67 3.78 7.32 7.57
C LEU A 67 2.54 6.51 7.98
N MET A 68 1.56 7.11 8.67
CA MET A 68 0.36 6.42 9.14
C MET A 68 -0.83 6.75 8.24
N PRO A 69 -1.46 5.76 7.58
CA PRO A 69 -2.56 6.03 6.67
C PRO A 69 -3.73 6.71 7.38
N VAL A 70 -4.24 7.81 6.81
CA VAL A 70 -5.52 8.37 7.23
C VAL A 70 -6.59 7.29 7.05
N GLY A 71 -7.28 6.99 8.15
CA GLY A 71 -8.35 6.02 8.17
C GLY A 71 -9.73 6.64 7.99
N ILE A 72 -10.73 5.78 7.99
CA ILE A 72 -12.14 6.14 7.97
C ILE A 72 -12.74 5.96 9.37
N PRO A 73 -13.82 6.67 9.73
CA PRO A 73 -14.51 6.44 10.99
C PRO A 73 -15.26 5.09 10.97
N ALA A 74 -15.44 4.47 12.14
CA ALA A 74 -15.99 3.12 12.25
C ALA A 74 -17.43 2.98 11.72
N ASP A 75 -18.23 4.03 11.85
CA ASP A 75 -19.61 4.11 11.35
C ASP A 75 -19.70 4.15 9.82
N SER A 76 -18.62 4.55 9.14
CA SER A 76 -18.53 4.56 7.68
C SER A 76 -18.11 3.22 7.06
N LEU A 77 -17.84 2.21 7.89
CA LEU A 77 -17.58 0.85 7.42
C LEU A 77 -18.81 0.26 6.73
N PRO A 78 -18.66 -0.52 5.64
CA PRO A 78 -19.76 -1.30 5.08
C PRO A 78 -20.37 -2.23 6.12
N ASP A 79 -21.69 -2.23 6.27
CA ASP A 79 -22.38 -3.01 7.33
C ASP A 79 -21.71 -2.84 8.73
N PRO A 80 -21.73 -1.62 9.29
CA PRO A 80 -20.97 -1.29 10.50
C PRO A 80 -21.48 -2.03 11.74
N ALA A 81 -22.70 -2.57 11.68
CA ALA A 81 -23.30 -3.39 12.72
C ALA A 81 -22.97 -4.89 12.57
N SER A 82 -22.21 -5.31 11.56
CA SER A 82 -21.76 -6.70 11.45
C SER A 82 -20.74 -7.07 12.52
N PRO A 83 -20.63 -8.35 12.90
CA PRO A 83 -19.55 -8.83 13.77
C PRO A 83 -18.16 -8.48 13.22
N GLY A 84 -17.94 -8.61 11.91
CA GLY A 84 -16.67 -8.32 11.25
C GLY A 84 -16.28 -6.84 11.31
N ALA A 85 -17.21 -5.93 11.00
CA ALA A 85 -16.97 -4.49 11.10
C ALA A 85 -16.62 -4.08 12.54
N ARG A 86 -17.31 -4.65 13.55
CA ARG A 86 -16.98 -4.40 14.97
C ARG A 86 -15.58 -4.87 15.33
N LEU A 87 -15.14 -6.02 14.83
CA LEU A 87 -13.77 -6.49 15.04
C LEU A 87 -12.75 -5.56 14.39
N VAL A 88 -12.97 -5.16 13.13
CA VAL A 88 -12.11 -4.20 12.42
C VAL A 88 -12.03 -2.88 13.18
N ALA A 89 -13.16 -2.32 13.60
CA ALA A 89 -13.18 -1.09 14.38
C ALA A 89 -12.42 -1.25 15.70
N THR A 90 -12.66 -2.34 16.44
CA THR A 90 -12.03 -2.59 17.75
C THR A 90 -10.51 -2.70 17.66
N TYR A 91 -9.99 -3.42 16.68
CA TYR A 91 -8.57 -3.75 16.60
C TYR A 91 -7.79 -2.76 15.73
N CYS A 92 -8.32 -2.31 14.60
CA CYS A 92 -7.58 -1.44 13.68
C CYS A 92 -7.54 0.02 14.14
N SER A 93 -8.53 0.46 14.95
CA SER A 93 -8.52 1.82 15.49
C SER A 93 -7.64 2.00 16.73
N SER A 94 -7.00 0.92 17.23
CA SER A 94 -6.24 0.99 18.49
C SER A 94 -4.92 1.75 18.36
N CYS A 95 -4.44 1.96 17.14
CA CYS A 95 -3.14 2.58 16.86
C CYS A 95 -3.25 3.78 15.92
N HIS A 96 -4.06 3.66 14.87
CA HIS A 96 -4.26 4.69 13.84
C HIS A 96 -5.70 4.63 13.31
N GLY A 97 -6.03 5.39 12.27
CA GLY A 97 -7.37 5.33 11.66
C GLY A 97 -7.66 3.98 10.99
N ILE A 98 -8.94 3.58 10.92
CA ILE A 98 -9.35 2.29 10.35
C ILE A 98 -9.10 2.30 8.83
N PRO A 99 -8.42 1.30 8.25
CA PRO A 99 -8.28 1.22 6.80
C PRO A 99 -9.64 0.93 6.15
N SER A 100 -9.96 1.62 5.06
CA SER A 100 -11.16 1.29 4.28
C SER A 100 -11.04 -0.11 3.67
N PRO A 101 -12.06 -0.99 3.81
CA PRO A 101 -12.05 -2.31 3.16
C PRO A 101 -11.87 -2.24 1.65
N GLY A 102 -12.36 -1.16 1.02
CA GLY A 102 -12.23 -0.93 -0.42
C GLY A 102 -10.85 -0.44 -0.89
N ARG A 103 -9.83 -0.39 -0.02
CA ARG A 103 -8.46 0.07 -0.37
C ARG A 103 -7.59 -1.02 -1.01
N HIS A 104 -7.85 -2.29 -0.68
CA HIS A 104 -7.06 -3.43 -1.14
C HIS A 104 -7.97 -4.44 -1.82
N ALA A 105 -7.42 -5.20 -2.78
CA ALA A 105 -8.14 -6.34 -3.34
C ALA A 105 -8.22 -7.46 -2.30
N ALA A 106 -9.21 -8.37 -2.45
CA ALA A 106 -9.41 -9.46 -1.51
C ALA A 106 -8.13 -10.27 -1.26
N ALA A 107 -7.38 -10.56 -2.34
CA ALA A 107 -6.12 -11.31 -2.28
C ALA A 107 -4.99 -10.60 -1.50
N ASP A 108 -5.06 -9.28 -1.32
CA ASP A 108 -4.03 -8.50 -0.62
C ASP A 108 -4.26 -8.48 0.91
N TRP A 109 -5.51 -8.67 1.36
CA TRP A 109 -5.89 -8.54 2.77
C TRP A 109 -5.18 -9.52 3.71
N PRO A 110 -5.00 -10.82 3.38
CA PRO A 110 -4.26 -11.76 4.22
C PRO A 110 -2.86 -11.28 4.61
N ALA A 111 -2.11 -10.73 3.65
CA ALA A 111 -0.77 -10.22 3.91
C ALA A 111 -0.79 -8.94 4.77
N THR A 112 -1.73 -8.03 4.51
CA THR A 112 -1.89 -6.78 5.26
C THR A 112 -2.31 -7.02 6.71
N VAL A 113 -3.34 -7.84 6.94
CA VAL A 113 -3.81 -8.19 8.29
C VAL A 113 -2.71 -8.92 9.06
N ARG A 114 -2.00 -9.87 8.44
CA ARG A 114 -0.88 -10.57 9.09
C ARG A 114 0.18 -9.60 9.60
N ARG A 115 0.58 -8.61 8.79
CA ARG A 115 1.56 -7.59 9.22
C ARG A 115 1.07 -6.81 10.44
N MET A 116 -0.23 -6.46 10.49
CA MET A 116 -0.80 -5.72 11.62
C MET A 116 -0.87 -6.58 12.87
N VAL A 117 -1.35 -7.82 12.77
CA VAL A 117 -1.43 -8.74 13.92
C VAL A 117 -0.04 -9.01 14.51
N LEU A 118 0.98 -9.23 13.67
CA LEU A 118 2.36 -9.39 14.14
C LEU A 118 2.90 -8.13 14.82
N ARG A 119 2.57 -6.95 14.30
CA ARG A 119 2.96 -5.67 14.92
C ARG A 119 2.26 -5.48 16.27
N MET A 120 0.99 -5.84 16.38
CA MET A 120 0.22 -5.78 17.63
C MET A 120 0.81 -6.73 18.69
N ASP A 121 1.13 -7.97 18.32
CA ASP A 121 1.78 -8.94 19.21
C ASP A 121 3.14 -8.45 19.72
N MET A 122 3.97 -7.93 18.81
CA MET A 122 5.26 -7.34 19.15
C MET A 122 5.13 -6.18 20.14
N MET A 123 4.15 -5.28 19.93
CA MET A 123 3.92 -4.15 20.84
C MET A 123 3.35 -4.60 22.19
N GLY A 124 2.45 -5.59 22.21
CA GLY A 124 1.91 -6.16 23.44
C GLY A 124 3.00 -6.77 24.32
N ARG A 125 3.91 -7.57 23.72
CA ARG A 125 5.03 -8.19 24.43
C ARG A 125 6.04 -7.19 25.00
N MET A 126 6.30 -6.08 24.29
CA MET A 126 7.20 -5.02 24.80
C MET A 126 6.65 -4.33 26.06
N GLY A 127 5.34 -4.17 26.17
CA GLY A 127 4.70 -3.63 27.39
C GLY A 127 4.85 -4.54 28.61
N GLU A 128 4.94 -5.86 28.41
CA GLU A 128 5.07 -6.84 29.49
C GLU A 128 6.54 -7.04 29.92
N GLY A 129 7.49 -6.97 28.99
CA GLY A 129 8.91 -7.27 29.23
C GLY A 129 9.69 -6.23 30.04
N MET A 130 9.29 -4.96 30.03
CA MET A 130 10.00 -3.89 30.77
C MET A 130 9.65 -3.81 32.26
N MET A 131 8.70 -4.62 32.73
CA MET A 131 8.27 -4.76 34.15
C MET A 131 8.76 -6.07 34.80
N GLY A 132 9.58 -6.87 34.10
CA GLY A 132 10.11 -8.16 34.60
C GLY A 132 11.48 -8.08 35.29
N GLY A 133 12.11 -6.91 35.34
CA GLY A 133 13.36 -6.69 36.06
C GLY A 133 13.10 -6.60 37.56
N ARG A 134 13.63 -7.55 38.34
CA ARG A 134 13.62 -7.57 39.82
C ARG A 134 13.90 -6.18 40.41
N GLY A 135 12.85 -5.50 40.88
CA GLY A 135 13.00 -4.20 41.54
C GLY A 135 11.69 -3.59 42.02
N MET A 136 11.37 -3.86 43.29
CA MET A 136 10.49 -3.08 44.17
C MET A 136 8.97 -3.11 43.93
N ARG A 137 8.29 -3.82 44.85
CA ARG A 137 6.87 -3.69 45.16
C ARG A 137 6.58 -2.25 45.59
N GLY A 138 5.63 -1.57 44.94
CA GLY A 138 5.14 -0.31 45.48
C GLY A 138 4.26 0.50 44.54
N ARG A 139 2.95 0.33 44.67
CA ARG A 139 1.86 1.20 44.17
C ARG A 139 1.61 1.24 42.66
N ARG A 140 0.48 0.62 42.29
CA ARG A 140 -0.51 1.06 41.28
C ARG A 140 -0.03 2.18 40.32
N MET A 141 0.77 1.81 39.34
CA MET A 141 0.77 2.46 38.01
C MET A 141 -0.11 1.60 37.11
N ARG A 142 -1.43 1.59 37.37
CA ARG A 142 -2.42 0.94 36.50
C ARG A 142 -2.82 1.94 35.42
N GLY A 143 -1.87 2.34 34.59
CA GLY A 143 -2.08 3.36 33.57
C GLY A 143 -0.76 3.84 32.99
N GLY A 144 -0.47 3.44 31.76
CA GLY A 144 0.59 4.06 30.96
C GLY A 144 1.59 3.10 30.32
N MET A 145 1.15 2.35 29.30
CA MET A 145 1.78 2.24 27.97
C MET A 145 1.08 1.13 27.18
N MET A 146 0.09 1.56 26.37
CA MET A 146 -0.67 0.85 25.32
C MET A 146 -0.65 -0.69 25.40
N GLY A 147 -1.52 -1.27 26.24
CA GLY A 147 -1.83 -2.70 26.23
C GLY A 147 -2.62 -3.08 24.97
N ILE A 148 -1.96 -3.03 23.82
CA ILE A 148 -2.54 -3.36 22.51
C ILE A 148 -2.89 -4.84 22.54
N ARG A 149 -4.19 -5.13 22.47
CA ARG A 149 -4.70 -6.51 22.41
C ARG A 149 -4.54 -7.04 21.00
N THR A 150 -3.82 -8.14 20.86
CA THR A 150 -3.79 -8.90 19.60
C THR A 150 -5.08 -9.70 19.45
N PRO A 151 -5.74 -9.70 18.27
CA PRO A 151 -6.91 -10.55 18.03
C PRO A 151 -6.54 -12.03 18.12
N SER A 152 -7.47 -12.84 18.62
CA SER A 152 -7.36 -14.30 18.57
C SER A 152 -7.40 -14.82 17.13
N THR A 153 -7.07 -16.10 16.93
CA THR A 153 -7.17 -16.75 15.60
C THR A 153 -8.58 -16.65 15.01
N ALA A 154 -9.62 -16.88 15.84
CA ALA A 154 -11.01 -16.81 15.39
C ALA A 154 -11.42 -15.37 15.02
N GLU A 155 -11.00 -14.38 15.81
CA GLU A 155 -11.27 -12.97 15.51
C GLU A 155 -10.51 -12.51 14.25
N THR A 156 -9.26 -12.96 14.08
CA THR A 156 -8.48 -12.67 12.87
C THR A 156 -9.15 -13.23 11.62
N ALA A 157 -9.72 -14.44 11.70
CA ALA A 157 -10.50 -15.00 10.60
C ALA A 157 -11.78 -14.18 10.32
N GLY A 158 -12.46 -13.69 11.36
CA GLY A 158 -13.61 -12.79 11.23
C GLY A 158 -13.26 -11.44 10.58
N ILE A 159 -12.11 -10.86 10.94
CA ILE A 159 -11.57 -9.65 10.33
C ILE A 159 -11.28 -9.88 8.84
N LEU A 160 -10.58 -10.97 8.51
CA LEU A 160 -10.24 -11.30 7.13
C LEU A 160 -11.48 -11.50 6.26
N SER A 161 -12.41 -12.34 6.72
CA SER A 161 -13.65 -12.61 6.00
C SER A 161 -14.41 -11.31 5.68
N TYR A 162 -14.50 -10.40 6.64
CA TYR A 162 -15.14 -9.11 6.45
C TYR A 162 -14.39 -8.24 5.42
N LEU A 163 -13.08 -8.06 5.59
CA LEU A 163 -12.27 -7.23 4.69
C LEU A 163 -12.27 -7.75 3.25
N GLU A 164 -12.21 -9.07 3.07
CA GLU A 164 -12.28 -9.72 1.76
C GLU A 164 -13.65 -9.54 1.10
N SER A 165 -14.74 -9.66 1.87
CA SER A 165 -16.11 -9.48 1.35
C SER A 165 -16.43 -8.06 0.91
N HIS A 166 -15.75 -7.07 1.50
CA HIS A 166 -15.91 -5.65 1.20
C HIS A 166 -14.68 -5.07 0.48
N ALA A 167 -13.86 -5.94 -0.10
CA ALA A 167 -12.62 -5.56 -0.75
C ALA A 167 -12.83 -4.76 -2.03
N MET A 168 -11.77 -4.11 -2.47
CA MET A 168 -11.68 -3.51 -3.79
C MET A 168 -11.84 -4.57 -4.88
N VAL A 169 -12.60 -4.24 -5.93
CA VAL A 169 -12.66 -5.05 -7.14
C VAL A 169 -11.41 -4.76 -7.96
N ALA A 170 -10.54 -5.76 -8.13
CA ALA A 170 -9.35 -5.63 -8.97
C ALA A 170 -9.73 -5.65 -10.46
N ALA A 171 -9.03 -4.86 -11.26
CA ALA A 171 -9.18 -4.85 -12.72
C ALA A 171 -8.61 -6.12 -13.33
N ASP A 172 -9.35 -6.73 -14.26
CA ASP A 172 -8.77 -7.62 -15.26
C ASP A 172 -8.05 -6.76 -16.31
N THR A 173 -6.72 -6.71 -16.23
CA THR A 173 -5.90 -5.86 -17.10
C THR A 173 -5.99 -6.25 -18.57
N THR A 174 -6.41 -7.48 -18.89
CA THR A 174 -6.60 -7.95 -20.26
C THR A 174 -7.88 -7.40 -20.90
N ARG A 175 -8.87 -7.03 -20.08
CA ARG A 175 -10.18 -6.51 -20.52
C ARG A 175 -10.27 -4.99 -20.50
N LEU A 176 -9.22 -4.29 -20.05
CA LEU A 176 -9.22 -2.84 -20.02
C LEU A 176 -9.28 -2.25 -21.44
N PRO A 177 -10.19 -1.31 -21.75
CA PRO A 177 -10.28 -0.69 -23.06
C PRO A 177 -8.96 -0.01 -23.46
N ALA A 178 -8.50 -0.25 -24.69
CA ALA A 178 -7.34 0.44 -25.26
C ALA A 178 -7.74 1.88 -25.62
N ALA A 179 -7.49 2.82 -24.70
CA ALA A 179 -7.80 4.23 -24.88
C ALA A 179 -6.72 5.11 -24.24
N SER A 180 -6.69 6.38 -24.65
CA SER A 180 -5.84 7.40 -24.01
C SER A 180 -6.09 7.43 -22.50
N GLY A 181 -5.00 7.54 -21.74
CA GLY A 181 -5.01 7.51 -20.28
C GLY A 181 -4.87 6.11 -19.65
N ARG A 182 -5.08 5.00 -20.39
CA ARG A 182 -4.93 3.63 -19.85
C ARG A 182 -3.56 3.39 -19.23
N ALA A 183 -2.48 3.68 -19.97
CA ALA A 183 -1.12 3.41 -19.50
C ALA A 183 -0.79 4.22 -18.25
N LEU A 184 -1.15 5.51 -18.24
CA LEU A 184 -0.96 6.40 -17.10
C LEU A 184 -1.76 5.93 -15.88
N PHE A 185 -3.03 5.54 -16.08
CA PHE A 185 -3.87 4.95 -15.04
C PHE A 185 -3.24 3.68 -14.46
N SER A 186 -2.87 2.72 -15.33
CA SER A 186 -2.26 1.46 -14.89
C SER A 186 -0.98 1.70 -14.10
N GLN A 187 -0.04 2.47 -14.65
CA GLN A 187 1.25 2.75 -14.01
C GLN A 187 1.13 3.56 -12.72
N THR A 188 0.12 4.42 -12.59
CA THR A 188 -0.07 5.26 -11.40
C THR A 188 -0.81 4.50 -10.30
N CYS A 189 -1.92 3.87 -10.63
CA CYS A 189 -2.83 3.29 -9.64
C CYS A 189 -2.39 1.89 -9.18
N SER A 190 -1.49 1.21 -9.89
CA SER A 190 -0.91 -0.06 -9.44
C SER A 190 0.37 0.09 -8.61
N LYS A 191 0.81 1.31 -8.27
CA LYS A 191 2.06 1.52 -7.53
C LYS A 191 2.04 0.94 -6.11
N CYS A 192 0.87 0.93 -5.47
CA CYS A 192 0.76 0.63 -4.04
C CYS A 192 -0.12 -0.58 -3.73
N HIS A 193 -1.09 -0.90 -4.59
CA HIS A 193 -2.03 -2.01 -4.43
C HIS A 193 -2.45 -2.53 -5.82
N ALA A 194 -3.25 -3.60 -5.88
CA ALA A 194 -3.83 -4.08 -7.12
C ALA A 194 -4.54 -2.95 -7.90
N LEU A 195 -4.55 -3.01 -9.23
CA LEU A 195 -5.20 -1.98 -10.04
C LEU A 195 -6.72 -2.03 -9.82
N PRO A 196 -7.40 -0.93 -9.44
CA PRO A 196 -8.85 -0.94 -9.25
C PRO A 196 -9.59 -1.12 -10.58
N ALA A 197 -10.71 -1.85 -10.58
CA ALA A 197 -11.58 -1.96 -11.75
C ALA A 197 -12.25 -0.59 -12.04
N PRO A 198 -12.23 -0.09 -13.29
CA PRO A 198 -12.93 1.14 -13.64
C PRO A 198 -14.45 1.11 -13.37
N SER A 199 -15.05 -0.08 -13.32
CA SER A 199 -16.45 -0.29 -12.98
C SER A 199 -16.76 -0.23 -11.48
N GLN A 200 -15.76 -0.17 -10.59
CA GLN A 200 -15.97 -0.10 -9.14
C GLN A 200 -16.69 1.19 -8.71
N HIS A 201 -16.59 2.25 -9.51
CA HIS A 201 -17.24 3.52 -9.27
C HIS A 201 -17.92 4.03 -10.52
N THR A 202 -19.02 4.77 -10.34
CA THR A 202 -19.68 5.50 -11.43
C THR A 202 -18.77 6.59 -11.99
N ALA A 203 -18.94 6.93 -13.27
CA ALA A 203 -18.24 8.04 -13.95
C ALA A 203 -18.20 9.36 -13.14
N ALA A 204 -19.29 9.69 -12.43
CA ALA A 204 -19.39 10.90 -11.62
C ALA A 204 -18.50 10.89 -10.35
N ARG A 205 -18.16 9.71 -9.82
CA ARG A 205 -17.38 9.55 -8.58
C ARG A 205 -15.87 9.58 -8.81
N TRP A 206 -15.41 9.22 -10.02
CA TRP A 206 -13.99 9.11 -10.33
C TRP A 206 -13.15 10.37 -10.07
N PRO A 207 -13.60 11.61 -10.35
CA PRO A 207 -12.83 12.81 -10.00
C PRO A 207 -12.45 12.88 -8.51
N GLY A 208 -13.42 12.63 -7.63
CA GLY A 208 -13.18 12.66 -6.18
C GLY A 208 -12.29 11.50 -5.70
N VAL A 209 -12.36 10.35 -6.37
CA VAL A 209 -11.49 9.20 -6.04
C VAL A 209 -10.04 9.49 -6.42
N VAL A 210 -9.81 10.00 -7.63
CA VAL A 210 -8.47 10.34 -8.12
C VAL A 210 -7.87 11.47 -7.29
N GLU A 211 -8.65 12.47 -6.89
CA GLU A 211 -8.15 13.56 -6.04
C GLU A 211 -7.75 13.08 -4.65
N ARG A 212 -8.57 12.23 -4.00
CA ARG A 212 -8.17 11.62 -2.71
C ARG A 212 -6.91 10.77 -2.84
N MET A 213 -6.78 10.02 -3.94
CA MET A 213 -5.58 9.22 -4.20
C MET A 213 -4.35 10.11 -4.37
N ARG A 214 -4.46 11.20 -5.14
CA ARG A 214 -3.41 12.20 -5.33
C ARG A 214 -2.94 12.82 -4.00
N GLN A 215 -3.88 13.24 -3.16
CA GLN A 215 -3.57 13.77 -1.82
C GLN A 215 -2.88 12.72 -0.94
N HIS A 216 -3.30 11.45 -1.03
CA HIS A 216 -2.66 10.37 -0.28
C HIS A 216 -1.23 10.09 -0.76
N MET A 217 -0.97 10.16 -2.07
CA MET A 217 0.38 10.05 -2.62
C MET A 217 1.30 11.16 -2.10
N GLU A 218 0.79 12.40 -2.02
CA GLU A 218 1.51 13.56 -1.48
C GLU A 218 1.87 13.34 -0.02
N GLN A 219 0.90 12.92 0.80
CA GLN A 219 1.11 12.63 2.22
C GLN A 219 2.16 11.53 2.45
N MET A 220 2.16 10.48 1.62
CA MET A 220 3.14 9.40 1.73
C MET A 220 4.51 9.73 1.12
N GLY A 221 4.69 10.89 0.48
CA GLY A 221 5.95 11.29 -0.15
C GLY A 221 6.37 10.42 -1.35
N VAL A 222 5.43 9.68 -1.97
CA VAL A 222 5.72 8.78 -3.12
C VAL A 222 5.62 9.47 -4.48
N GLY A 223 5.56 10.81 -4.47
CA GLY A 223 5.35 11.66 -5.64
C GLY A 223 3.89 11.72 -6.07
N SER A 224 3.39 12.93 -6.31
CA SER A 224 2.03 13.18 -6.78
C SER A 224 1.92 13.15 -8.31
N ILE A 225 0.70 12.97 -8.82
CA ILE A 225 0.40 13.23 -10.22
C ILE A 225 0.04 14.70 -10.44
N THR A 226 0.39 15.24 -11.60
CA THR A 226 0.00 16.61 -11.99
C THR A 226 -1.50 16.72 -12.25
N ASN A 227 -2.05 17.94 -12.23
CA ASN A 227 -3.45 18.19 -12.57
C ASN A 227 -3.83 17.66 -13.97
N ARG A 228 -2.92 17.76 -14.95
CA ARG A 228 -3.13 17.22 -16.29
C ARG A 228 -3.21 15.69 -16.27
N GLN A 229 -2.28 15.03 -15.60
CA GLN A 229 -2.29 13.58 -15.44
C GLN A 229 -3.55 13.09 -14.72
N ALA A 230 -3.99 13.78 -13.67
CA ALA A 230 -5.24 13.48 -12.98
C ALA A 230 -6.46 13.60 -13.92
N ALA A 231 -6.53 14.66 -14.73
CA ALA A 231 -7.60 14.84 -15.72
C ALA A 231 -7.61 13.71 -16.77
N ASP A 232 -6.44 13.30 -17.26
CA ASP A 232 -6.31 12.20 -18.23
C ASP A 232 -6.77 10.85 -17.66
N ILE A 233 -6.39 10.55 -16.41
CA ILE A 233 -6.84 9.35 -15.69
C ILE A 233 -8.35 9.38 -15.47
N VAL A 234 -8.92 10.51 -15.03
CA VAL A 234 -10.37 10.67 -14.82
C VAL A 234 -11.13 10.50 -16.13
N ALA A 235 -10.63 11.07 -17.22
CA ALA A 235 -11.25 10.93 -18.55
C ALA A 235 -11.25 9.46 -19.00
N TYR A 236 -10.16 8.73 -18.77
CA TYR A 236 -10.10 7.29 -19.03
C TYR A 236 -11.11 6.50 -18.20
N LEU A 237 -11.12 6.69 -16.88
CA LEU A 237 -11.96 5.94 -15.94
C LEU A 237 -13.45 6.16 -16.18
N ARG A 238 -13.85 7.39 -16.55
CA ARG A 238 -15.25 7.68 -16.93
C ARG A 238 -15.72 6.87 -18.12
N ARG A 239 -14.87 6.71 -19.14
CA ARG A 239 -15.19 5.91 -20.33
C ARG A 239 -15.12 4.42 -20.08
N ALA A 240 -14.10 3.98 -19.32
CA ALA A 240 -13.85 2.56 -19.07
C ALA A 240 -14.79 1.94 -18.03
N GLY A 241 -15.39 2.75 -17.16
CA GLY A 241 -16.35 2.33 -16.14
C GLY A 241 -17.83 2.51 -16.54
N SER A 242 -18.10 2.93 -17.78
CA SER A 242 -19.45 3.02 -18.34
C SER A 242 -19.89 1.71 -18.96
#